data_AF-A0A9E2MEX1-F1
#
_entry.id   AF-A0A9E2MEX1-F1
#
_cell.length_a   1.000
_cell.length_b   1.000
_cell.length_c   1.000
_cell.angle_alpha   90.00
_cell.angle_beta   90.00
_cell.angle_gamma   90.00
#
_symmetry.space_group_name_H-M   'P 1'
#
loop_
_entity.id
_entity.type
_entity.pdbx_description
1 polymer ?
#
loop_
_entity_poly.entity_id
_entity_poly.type
_entity_poly.pdbx_seq_one_letter_code
_entity_poly.pdbx_strand_id
1 'polypeptide(L)'
;MTENEILIEKACDLWHEWFKDEEHDYSEREDSDVEYFVGVLLYNQFAFAKALSTMKTMDIAYDFIQACDESYDAVRELLTRLKVYDDVESLALLQGHIQRSLGKYSKPECYLLNRLAGHINTLEAIYKDEIEVKKIDFERLSDQSNKIYK
;
A
#
# COMPACT_ATOMS: atom_id res chain seq x y z
N MET A 1 -0.31 2.68 21.24
CA MET A 1 0.36 2.72 19.93
C MET A 1 1.83 2.34 20.12
N THR A 2 2.37 1.49 19.25
CA THR A 2 3.78 1.11 19.19
C THR A 2 4.63 2.22 18.55
N GLU A 3 5.96 2.12 18.61
CA GLU A 3 6.85 3.10 17.94
C GLU A 3 6.60 3.16 16.42
N ASN A 4 6.41 2.00 15.79
CA ASN A 4 6.06 1.91 14.37
C ASN A 4 4.73 2.60 14.07
N GLU A 5 3.70 2.38 14.89
CA GLU A 5 2.40 3.05 14.71
C GLU A 5 2.51 4.56 14.86
N ILE A 6 3.36 5.06 15.78
CA ILE A 6 3.62 6.49 15.92
C ILE A 6 4.30 7.07 14.66
N LEU A 7 5.25 6.35 14.06
CA LEU A 7 5.91 6.79 12.82
C LEU A 7 4.94 6.82 11.64
N ILE A 8 4.03 5.85 11.56
CA ILE A 8 2.99 5.81 10.52
C ILE A 8 2.01 6.97 10.67
N GLU A 9 1.49 7.24 11.88
CA GLU A 9 0.59 8.39 12.07
C GLU A 9 1.32 9.71 11.77
N LYS A 10 2.60 9.85 12.17
CA LYS A 10 3.40 11.04 11.80
C LYS A 10 3.56 11.22 10.30
N ALA A 11 3.71 10.13 9.55
CA ALA A 11 3.76 10.19 8.08
C ALA A 11 2.42 10.66 7.50
N CYS A 12 1.30 10.18 8.03
CA CYS A 12 -0.03 10.64 7.63
C CYS A 12 -0.20 12.12 7.98
N ASP A 13 0.11 12.52 9.21
CA ASP A 13 0.00 13.91 9.68
C ASP A 13 0.83 14.86 8.80
N LEU A 14 2.06 14.45 8.42
CA LEU A 14 2.92 15.27 7.57
C LEU A 14 2.25 15.56 6.22
N TRP A 15 1.68 14.55 5.57
CA TRP A 15 0.98 14.74 4.31
C TRP A 15 -0.36 15.46 4.47
N HIS A 16 -1.11 15.17 5.53
CA HIS A 16 -2.33 15.91 5.85
C HIS A 16 -2.05 17.41 6.00
N GLU A 17 -0.97 17.80 6.69
CA GLU A 17 -0.57 19.21 6.79
C GLU A 17 -0.04 19.77 5.47
N TRP A 18 0.80 19.01 4.74
CA TRP A 18 1.32 19.41 3.43
C TRP A 18 0.20 19.79 2.46
N PHE A 19 -0.82 18.93 2.40
CA PHE A 19 -1.94 19.05 1.50
C PHE A 19 -3.04 20.02 1.99
N LYS A 20 -2.86 20.70 3.12
CA LYS A 20 -3.70 21.88 3.45
C LYS A 20 -3.31 23.12 2.66
N ASP A 21 -2.10 23.15 2.12
CA ASP A 21 -1.68 24.21 1.20
C ASP A 21 -2.29 23.95 -0.19
N GLU A 22 -3.11 24.87 -0.68
CA GLU A 22 -3.79 24.75 -1.98
C GLU A 22 -2.80 24.68 -3.16
N GLU A 23 -1.54 25.13 -2.98
CA GLU A 23 -0.49 24.98 -4.01
C GLU A 23 -0.04 23.53 -4.22
N HIS A 24 -0.27 22.67 -3.23
CA HIS A 24 0.14 21.27 -3.23
C HIS A 24 -1.03 20.30 -3.42
N ASP A 25 -2.24 20.81 -3.61
CA ASP A 25 -3.42 19.96 -3.78
C ASP A 25 -3.44 19.27 -5.16
N TYR A 26 -4.16 18.15 -5.26
CA TYR A 26 -4.44 17.47 -6.52
C TYR A 26 -5.94 17.25 -6.66
N SER A 27 -6.42 17.15 -7.91
CA SER A 27 -7.85 17.07 -8.17
C SER A 27 -8.47 15.80 -7.59
N GLU A 28 -9.65 15.93 -6.98
CA GLU A 28 -10.47 14.82 -6.46
C GLU A 28 -9.95 14.16 -5.17
N ARG A 29 -9.01 14.81 -4.48
CA ARG A 29 -8.49 14.32 -3.20
C ARG A 29 -9.57 14.27 -2.12
N GLU A 30 -9.64 13.14 -1.44
CA GLU A 30 -10.25 13.01 -0.12
C GLU A 30 -9.18 12.83 0.95
N ASP A 31 -9.42 13.27 2.19
CA ASP A 31 -8.43 13.12 3.26
C ASP A 31 -7.98 11.67 3.42
N SER A 32 -8.90 10.72 3.24
CA SER A 32 -8.60 9.28 3.37
C SER A 32 -7.59 8.74 2.35
N ASP A 33 -7.34 9.48 1.28
CA ASP A 33 -6.35 9.11 0.26
C ASP A 33 -4.93 9.15 0.84
N VAL A 34 -4.66 10.04 1.79
CA VAL A 34 -3.38 10.12 2.50
C VAL A 34 -3.08 8.79 3.20
N GLU A 35 -4.02 8.29 4.01
CA GLU A 35 -3.89 7.00 4.69
C GLU A 35 -3.74 5.84 3.69
N TYR A 36 -4.46 5.90 2.57
CA TYR A 36 -4.32 4.91 1.50
C TYR A 36 -2.90 4.91 0.92
N PHE A 37 -2.37 6.07 0.53
CA PHE A 37 -1.05 6.16 -0.09
C PHE A 37 0.08 5.85 0.89
N VAL A 38 -0.04 6.21 2.17
CA VAL A 38 0.88 5.74 3.22
C VAL A 38 0.82 4.22 3.33
N GLY A 39 -0.39 3.63 3.27
CA GLY A 39 -0.57 2.18 3.24
C GLY A 39 0.10 1.50 2.04
N VAL A 40 0.01 2.11 0.85
CA VAL A 40 0.70 1.63 -0.36
C VAL A 40 2.22 1.72 -0.22
N LEU A 41 2.74 2.81 0.35
CA LEU A 41 4.17 2.93 0.61
C LEU A 41 4.69 1.87 1.58
N LEU A 42 3.95 1.63 2.68
CA LEU A 42 4.25 0.55 3.63
C LEU A 42 4.25 -0.81 2.92
N TYR A 43 3.21 -1.10 2.14
CA TYR A 43 3.10 -2.35 1.38
C TYR A 43 4.32 -2.59 0.49
N ASN A 44 4.68 -1.58 -0.32
CA ASN A 44 5.82 -1.66 -1.22
C ASN A 44 7.16 -1.77 -0.47
N GLN A 45 7.28 -1.14 0.69
CA GLN A 45 8.48 -1.21 1.52
C GLN A 45 8.68 -2.58 2.16
N PHE A 46 7.61 -3.22 2.63
CA PHE A 46 7.69 -4.52 3.30
C PHE A 46 8.06 -5.66 2.36
N ALA A 47 7.81 -5.52 1.04
CA ALA A 47 8.29 -6.44 0.01
C ALA A 47 7.98 -7.93 0.30
N PHE A 48 6.73 -8.21 0.69
CA PHE A 48 6.26 -9.51 1.17
C PHE A 48 6.70 -10.71 0.31
N ALA A 49 7.41 -11.66 0.94
CA ALA A 49 8.07 -12.74 0.21
C ALA A 49 7.11 -13.72 -0.47
N LYS A 50 5.97 -14.05 0.17
CA LYS A 50 4.95 -14.96 -0.38
C LYS A 50 3.98 -14.29 -1.35
N ALA A 51 4.06 -12.97 -1.58
CA ALA A 51 3.14 -12.29 -2.48
C ALA A 51 3.21 -12.87 -3.91
N LEU A 52 2.04 -13.02 -4.56
CA LEU A 52 1.98 -13.38 -5.98
C LEU A 52 2.77 -12.37 -6.81
N SER A 53 3.31 -12.78 -7.96
CA SER A 53 4.04 -11.87 -8.85
C SER A 53 3.22 -10.63 -9.24
N THR A 54 1.91 -10.79 -9.41
CA THR A 54 0.95 -9.72 -9.71
C THR A 54 0.59 -8.84 -8.52
N MET A 55 1.04 -9.19 -7.31
CA MET A 55 0.77 -8.46 -6.08
C MET A 55 2.02 -7.82 -5.49
N LYS A 56 3.22 -8.09 -6.01
CA LYS A 56 4.49 -7.69 -5.36
C LYS A 56 4.61 -6.20 -5.05
N THR A 57 4.03 -5.35 -5.88
CA THR A 57 4.01 -3.90 -5.70
C THR A 57 2.64 -3.36 -6.08
N MET A 58 2.28 -2.25 -5.47
CA MET A 58 1.12 -1.46 -5.84
C MET A 58 1.60 -0.13 -6.42
N ASP A 59 1.01 0.26 -7.54
CA ASP A 59 1.31 1.53 -8.18
C ASP A 59 0.75 2.70 -7.36
N ILE A 60 1.50 3.80 -7.33
CA ILE A 60 1.07 5.08 -6.77
C ILE A 60 0.78 6.01 -7.95
N ALA A 61 -0.32 6.73 -7.87
CA ALA A 61 -0.75 7.64 -8.93
C ALA A 61 0.30 8.75 -9.13
N TYR A 62 0.63 9.05 -10.40
CA TYR A 62 1.72 9.98 -10.72
C TYR A 62 1.42 11.42 -10.30
N ASP A 63 0.16 11.84 -10.43
CA ASP A 63 -0.37 13.10 -9.94
C ASP A 63 -0.20 13.25 -8.43
N PHE A 64 -0.47 12.20 -7.65
CA PHE A 64 -0.22 12.20 -6.21
C PHE A 64 1.28 12.40 -5.89
N ILE A 65 2.16 11.64 -6.55
CA ILE A 65 3.62 11.79 -6.36
C ILE A 65 4.08 13.20 -6.73
N GLN A 66 3.56 13.75 -7.83
CA GLN A 66 3.89 15.10 -8.26
C GLN A 66 3.42 16.15 -7.24
N ALA A 67 2.24 15.97 -6.65
CA ALA A 67 1.69 16.87 -5.66
C ALA A 67 2.41 16.81 -4.30
N CYS A 68 3.00 15.65 -3.96
CA CYS A 68 3.82 15.53 -2.76
C CYS A 68 5.13 16.35 -2.83
N ASP A 69 5.74 16.49 -4.01
CA ASP A 69 7.05 17.13 -4.20
C ASP A 69 8.07 16.70 -3.12
N GLU A 70 8.74 17.64 -2.43
CA GLU A 70 9.74 17.36 -1.39
C GLU A 70 9.17 16.62 -0.17
N SER A 71 7.87 16.73 0.11
CA SER A 71 7.25 15.99 1.22
C SER A 71 7.27 14.48 1.03
N TYR A 72 7.36 14.01 -0.21
CA TYR A 72 7.46 12.59 -0.51
C TYR A 72 8.68 11.98 0.16
N ASP A 73 9.85 12.62 0.03
CA ASP A 73 11.09 12.15 0.62
C ASP A 73 11.06 12.20 2.15
N ALA A 74 10.42 13.23 2.73
CA ALA A 74 10.25 13.34 4.18
C ALA A 74 9.38 12.21 4.75
N VAL A 75 8.26 11.87 4.09
CA VAL A 75 7.43 10.73 4.48
C VAL A 75 8.18 9.42 4.29
N ARG A 76 8.89 9.23 3.17
CA ARG A 76 9.73 8.04 2.94
C ARG A 76 10.79 7.88 4.02
N GLU A 77 11.44 8.96 4.47
CA GLU A 77 12.42 8.91 5.56
C GLU A 77 11.77 8.44 6.88
N LEU A 78 10.58 8.94 7.22
CA LEU A 78 9.84 8.45 8.39
C LEU A 78 9.54 6.96 8.30
N LEU A 79 9.07 6.50 7.13
CA LEU A 79 8.68 5.12 6.94
C LEU A 79 9.88 4.14 6.91
N THR A 80 11.04 4.56 6.42
CA THR A 80 12.25 3.69 6.43
C THR A 80 12.79 3.41 7.83
N ARG A 81 12.35 4.17 8.84
CA ARG A 81 12.74 3.98 10.25
C ARG A 81 11.93 2.89 10.96
N LEU A 82 10.86 2.38 10.34
CA LEU A 82 10.09 1.27 10.91
C LEU A 82 10.98 0.05 11.10
N LYS A 83 10.83 -0.59 12.26
CA LYS A 83 11.53 -1.84 12.58
C LYS A 83 10.53 -2.98 12.51
N VAL A 84 10.68 -3.83 11.49
CA VAL A 84 9.90 -5.04 11.30
C VAL A 84 10.84 -6.22 11.11
N TYR A 85 10.52 -7.36 11.70
CA TYR A 85 11.39 -8.53 11.70
C TYR A 85 10.94 -9.61 10.72
N ASP A 86 9.65 -9.67 10.43
CA ASP A 86 9.07 -10.64 9.50
C ASP A 86 7.82 -10.12 8.79
N ASP A 87 7.36 -10.91 7.82
CA ASP A 87 6.19 -10.62 7.01
C ASP A 87 4.89 -10.62 7.84
N VAL A 88 4.82 -11.39 8.93
CA VAL A 88 3.62 -11.49 9.78
C VAL A 88 3.45 -10.20 10.58
N GLU A 89 4.52 -9.68 11.16
CA GLU A 89 4.54 -8.39 11.85
C GLU A 89 4.22 -7.25 10.87
N SER A 90 4.84 -7.28 9.68
CA SER A 90 4.60 -6.30 8.62
C SER A 90 3.13 -6.28 8.19
N LEU A 91 2.53 -7.46 8.04
CA LEU A 91 1.12 -7.61 7.71
C LEU A 91 0.22 -7.07 8.83
N ALA A 92 0.52 -7.40 10.08
CA ALA A 92 -0.23 -6.92 11.24
C ALA A 92 -0.19 -5.39 11.37
N LEU A 93 0.98 -4.77 11.13
CA LEU A 93 1.11 -3.31 11.12
C LEU A 93 0.25 -2.66 10.03
N LEU A 94 0.27 -3.22 8.82
CA LEU A 94 -0.50 -2.70 7.70
C LEU A 94 -2.01 -2.88 7.92
N GLN A 95 -2.45 -4.04 8.42
CA GLN A 95 -3.84 -4.28 8.79
C GLN A 95 -4.29 -3.33 9.90
N GLY A 96 -3.46 -3.10 10.92
CA GLY A 96 -3.74 -2.17 12.00
C GLY A 96 -3.88 -0.71 11.52
N HIS A 97 -2.99 -0.28 10.62
CA HIS A 97 -3.09 1.02 9.94
C HIS A 97 -4.42 1.16 9.22
N ILE A 98 -4.73 0.25 8.30
CA ILE A 98 -5.97 0.27 7.51
C ILE A 98 -7.21 0.27 8.41
N GLN A 99 -7.25 -0.56 9.46
CA GLN A 99 -8.39 -0.62 10.37
C GLN A 99 -8.61 0.71 11.10
N ARG A 100 -7.54 1.38 11.56
CA ARG A 100 -7.66 2.69 12.19
C ARG A 100 -8.14 3.74 11.18
N SER A 101 -7.57 3.76 9.98
CA SER A 101 -7.93 4.68 8.91
C SER A 101 -9.40 4.56 8.53
N LEU A 102 -9.91 3.33 8.34
CA LEU A 102 -11.33 3.08 8.04
C LEU A 102 -12.28 3.58 9.15
N GLY A 103 -11.79 3.71 10.39
CA GLY A 103 -12.56 4.26 11.50
C GLY A 103 -12.62 5.79 11.53
N LYS A 104 -11.78 6.49 10.76
CA LYS A 104 -11.72 7.96 10.71
C LYS A 104 -12.72 8.57 9.73
N TYR A 105 -13.07 7.86 8.65
CA TYR A 105 -13.80 8.42 7.51
C TYR A 105 -15.16 7.78 7.29
N SER A 106 -15.99 8.42 6.48
CA SER A 106 -17.27 7.85 6.05
C SER A 106 -17.06 6.73 5.02
N LYS A 107 -18.12 5.96 4.76
CA LYS A 107 -18.06 4.82 3.83
C LYS A 107 -17.68 5.19 2.39
N PRO A 108 -18.23 6.27 1.79
CA PRO A 108 -17.81 6.72 0.47
C PRO A 108 -16.31 7.04 0.41
N GLU A 109 -15.82 7.76 1.42
CA GLU A 109 -14.42 8.19 1.47
C GLU A 109 -13.47 6.99 1.56
N CYS A 110 -13.88 5.96 2.30
CA CYS A 110 -13.08 4.75 2.45
C CYS A 110 -12.91 3.88 1.19
N TYR A 111 -13.28 4.32 -0.02
CA TYR A 111 -13.20 3.48 -1.23
C TYR A 111 -11.80 2.90 -1.47
N LEU A 112 -10.77 3.75 -1.51
CA LEU A 112 -9.39 3.30 -1.76
C LEU A 112 -8.84 2.47 -0.59
N LEU A 113 -9.14 2.86 0.65
CA LEU A 113 -8.79 2.08 1.83
C LEU A 113 -9.40 0.68 1.82
N ASN A 114 -10.66 0.54 1.40
CA ASN A 114 -11.31 -0.76 1.26
C ASN A 114 -10.68 -1.61 0.15
N ARG A 115 -10.24 -0.99 -0.94
CA ARG A 115 -9.52 -1.67 -2.02
C ARG A 115 -8.17 -2.21 -1.53
N LEU A 116 -7.42 -1.39 -0.80
CA LEU A 116 -6.19 -1.82 -0.14
C LEU A 116 -6.46 -2.95 0.85
N ALA A 117 -7.48 -2.83 1.70
CA ALA A 117 -7.88 -3.86 2.65
C ALA A 117 -8.15 -5.21 1.96
N GLY A 118 -8.86 -5.22 0.83
CA GLY A 118 -9.11 -6.43 0.04
C GLY A 118 -7.83 -7.08 -0.49
N HIS A 119 -6.88 -6.26 -0.94
CA HIS A 119 -5.55 -6.73 -1.36
C HIS A 119 -4.78 -7.37 -0.21
N ILE A 120 -4.79 -6.72 0.96
CA ILE A 120 -4.12 -7.21 2.17
C ILE A 120 -4.76 -8.49 2.71
N ASN A 121 -6.09 -8.60 2.67
CA ASN A 121 -6.79 -9.83 3.06
C ASN A 121 -6.44 -11.02 2.16
N THR A 122 -6.24 -10.76 0.86
CA THR A 122 -5.77 -11.80 -0.07
C THR A 122 -4.36 -12.24 0.28
N LEU A 123 -3.48 -11.29 0.62
CA LEU A 123 -2.13 -11.60 1.09
C LEU A 123 -2.15 -12.41 2.39
N GLU A 124 -2.99 -12.05 3.35
CA GLU A 124 -3.17 -12.82 4.59
C GLU A 124 -3.59 -14.27 4.31
N ALA A 125 -4.57 -14.48 3.43
CA ALA A 125 -5.01 -15.82 3.04
C ALA A 125 -3.88 -16.65 2.40
N ILE A 126 -2.98 -16.02 1.65
CA ILE A 126 -1.76 -16.66 1.14
C ILE A 126 -0.83 -17.08 2.29
N TYR A 127 -0.60 -16.22 3.28
CA TYR A 127 0.26 -16.56 4.42
C TYR A 127 -0.32 -17.66 5.30
N LYS A 128 -1.66 -17.76 5.37
CA LYS A 128 -2.38 -18.86 6.04
C LYS A 128 -2.47 -20.14 5.21
N ASP A 129 -1.88 -20.15 4.02
CA ASP A 129 -1.95 -21.25 3.05
C ASP A 129 -3.40 -21.64 2.66
N GLU A 130 -4.36 -20.70 2.80
CA GLU A 130 -5.75 -20.85 2.35
C GLU A 130 -5.89 -20.64 0.84
N ILE A 131 -4.93 -19.91 0.25
CA ILE A 131 -4.78 -19.72 -1.20
C ILE A 131 -3.46 -20.33 -1.63
N GLU A 132 -3.53 -21.37 -2.47
CA GLU A 132 -2.35 -21.99 -3.05
C GLU A 132 -1.74 -21.07 -4.12
N VAL A 133 -0.53 -20.57 -3.86
CA VAL A 133 0.24 -19.77 -4.81
C VAL A 133 0.71 -20.66 -5.95
N LYS A 134 -0.05 -20.68 -7.05
CA LYS A 134 0.40 -21.32 -8.29
C LYS A 134 1.41 -20.40 -8.96
N LYS A 135 2.68 -20.82 -8.98
CA LYS A 135 3.69 -20.18 -9.83
C LYS A 135 3.20 -20.21 -11.27
N ILE A 136 3.07 -19.03 -11.87
CA ILE A 136 2.80 -18.90 -13.29
C ILE A 136 4.05 -19.36 -14.03
N ASP A 137 3.92 -20.43 -14.81
CA ASP A 137 4.95 -20.91 -15.71
C ASP A 137 4.92 -20.07 -16.99
N PHE A 138 5.78 -19.05 -17.04
CA PHE A 138 5.89 -18.14 -18.17
C PHE A 138 6.48 -18.81 -19.41
N GLU A 139 7.32 -19.84 -19.26
CA GLU A 139 7.88 -20.59 -20.41
C GLU A 139 6.76 -21.33 -21.15
N ARG A 140 5.93 -22.06 -20.39
CA ARG A 140 4.74 -22.76 -20.92
C ARG A 140 3.77 -21.82 -21.62
N LEU A 141 3.54 -20.62 -21.07
CA LEU A 141 2.64 -19.64 -21.67
C LEU A 141 3.21 -19.03 -22.95
N SER A 142 4.54 -18.83 -23.04
CA SER A 142 5.20 -18.35 -24.25
C SER A 142 5.12 -19.39 -25.40
N ASP A 143 5.24 -20.68 -25.08
CA ASP A 143 5.11 -21.76 -26.06
C ASP A 143 3.68 -21.92 -26.59
N GLN A 144 2.69 -21.52 -25.80
CA GLN A 144 1.28 -21.50 -26.21
C GLN A 144 0.95 -20.29 -27.09
N SER A 145 1.51 -19.10 -26.82
CA SER A 145 1.26 -17.91 -27.65
C SER A 145 1.86 -18.06 -29.05
N ASN A 146 3.03 -18.71 -29.17
CA ASN A 146 3.68 -19.02 -30.45
C ASN A 146 2.90 -19.98 -31.35
N LYS A 147 1.88 -20.69 -30.82
CA LYS A 147 0.97 -21.52 -31.61
C LYS A 147 -0.23 -20.77 -32.18
N ILE A 148 -0.53 -19.58 -31.65
CA ILE A 148 -1.67 -18.76 -32.09
C ILE A 148 -1.28 -17.90 -33.31
N TYR A 149 0.01 -17.58 -33.46
CA TYR A 149 0.56 -16.78 -34.56
C TYR A 149 1.24 -17.61 -35.66
N LYS A 150 0.85 -18.88 -35.84
CA LYS A 150 1.32 -19.72 -36.95
C LYS A 150 0.21 -20.05 -37.93
#